data_AF-A0A3N4J159-F1
#
_entry.id   AF-A0A3N4J159-F1
#
_cell.length_a   1.000
_cell.length_b   1.000
_cell.length_c   1.000
_cell.angle_alpha   90.00
_cell.angle_beta   90.00
_cell.angle_gamma   90.00
#
_symmetry.space_group_name_H-M   'P 1'
#
loop_
_entity.id
_entity.type
_entity.pdbx_description
1 polymer ?
#
loop_
_entity_poly.entity_id
_entity_poly.type
_entity_poly.pdbx_seq_one_letter_code
_entity_poly.pdbx_strand_id
1 'polypeptide(L)'
;EEREYWLPVGQWVDYAFTDEMSMEVGTCFGVNLVWREKGEHWHEDCVGTKKNGITMMCWGMISWNWKGPFHIWAKEMKEEKAEAKKGVEEWNERAERKEDQLNAE
;
A
#
# COMPACT_ATOMS: atom_id res chain seq x y z
N GLU A 1 31.16 -7.57 -25.12
CA GLU A 1 29.72 -7.83 -25.22
C GLU A 1 29.00 -6.53 -25.46
N GLU A 2 28.13 -6.50 -26.45
CA GLU A 2 27.31 -5.33 -26.78
C GLU A 2 26.13 -5.29 -25.80
N ARG A 3 25.86 -4.12 -25.21
CA ARG A 3 24.82 -3.98 -24.18
C ARG A 3 23.45 -4.11 -24.84
N GLU A 4 22.75 -5.21 -24.56
CA GLU A 4 21.42 -5.44 -25.10
C GLU A 4 20.46 -4.35 -24.60
N TYR A 5 19.88 -3.58 -25.51
CA TYR A 5 18.91 -2.54 -25.18
C TYR A 5 17.55 -3.20 -24.97
N TRP A 6 17.10 -3.25 -23.72
CA TRP A 6 15.75 -3.69 -23.37
C TRP A 6 14.72 -2.85 -24.15
N LEU A 7 13.89 -3.51 -24.96
CA LEU A 7 12.78 -2.87 -25.66
C LEU A 7 11.51 -3.11 -24.84
N PRO A 8 10.99 -2.10 -24.12
CA PRO A 8 9.89 -2.31 -23.18
C PRO A 8 8.65 -2.94 -23.84
N VAL A 9 8.36 -2.51 -25.07
CA VAL A 9 7.21 -2.99 -25.86
C VAL A 9 7.34 -4.46 -26.26
N GLY A 10 8.55 -4.95 -26.53
CA GLY A 10 8.76 -6.34 -26.97
C GLY A 10 8.79 -7.34 -25.81
N GLN A 11 9.13 -6.88 -24.61
CA GLN A 11 9.41 -7.76 -23.47
C GLN A 11 8.37 -7.69 -22.36
N TRP A 12 7.62 -6.59 -22.23
CA TRP A 12 6.69 -6.38 -21.12
C TRP A 12 5.22 -6.28 -21.53
N VAL A 13 4.92 -6.31 -22.84
CA VAL A 13 3.53 -6.18 -23.33
C VAL A 13 2.61 -7.30 -22.85
N ASP A 14 3.16 -8.51 -22.67
CA ASP A 14 2.42 -9.69 -22.22
C ASP A 14 2.40 -9.84 -20.69
N TYR A 15 3.05 -8.93 -19.97
CA TYR A 15 3.10 -8.96 -18.51
C TYR A 15 2.04 -8.03 -17.91
N ALA A 16 1.51 -8.46 -16.78
CA ALA A 16 0.66 -7.66 -15.94
C ALA A 16 1.26 -7.55 -14.53
N PHE A 17 1.16 -6.36 -13.98
CA PHE A 17 1.59 -6.03 -12.64
C PHE A 17 0.36 -5.93 -11.76
N THR A 18 0.43 -6.54 -10.59
CA THR A 18 -0.64 -6.50 -9.59
C THR A 18 -0.05 -6.16 -8.24
N ASP A 19 -0.74 -5.34 -7.46
CA ASP A 19 -0.31 -5.00 -6.11
C ASP A 19 -1.50 -4.59 -5.23
N GLU A 20 -1.31 -4.70 -3.93
CA GLU A 20 -2.19 -4.19 -2.90
C GLU A 20 -1.71 -2.82 -2.39
N MET A 21 -2.63 -1.89 -2.24
CA MET A 21 -2.32 -0.56 -1.72
C MET A 21 -3.36 -0.10 -0.70
N SER A 22 -2.89 0.59 0.34
CA SER A 22 -3.75 1.34 1.25
C SER A 22 -3.88 2.79 0.79
N MET A 23 -5.11 3.30 0.73
CA MET A 23 -5.42 4.69 0.42
C MET A 23 -6.10 5.34 1.62
N GLU A 24 -5.66 6.52 2.01
CA GLU A 24 -6.30 7.31 3.07
C GLU A 24 -7.27 8.34 2.45
N VAL A 25 -8.56 8.22 2.77
CA VAL A 25 -9.61 9.11 2.26
C VAL A 25 -9.56 10.45 2.99
N GLY A 26 -9.53 11.54 2.22
CA GLY A 26 -9.51 12.90 2.75
C GLY A 26 -8.13 13.39 3.19
N THR A 27 -7.07 12.66 2.84
CA THR A 27 -5.71 13.21 2.96
C THR A 27 -5.47 14.26 1.88
N CYS A 28 -4.83 15.35 2.27
CA CYS A 28 -4.39 16.36 1.32
C CYS A 28 -3.06 15.90 0.70
N PHE A 29 -2.97 15.93 -0.62
CA PHE A 29 -1.68 15.78 -1.30
C PHE A 29 -0.84 17.04 -1.04
N GLY A 30 0.17 16.91 -0.19
CA GLY A 30 0.98 18.03 0.28
C GLY A 30 0.32 18.76 1.46
N VAL A 31 1.06 18.87 2.56
CA VAL A 31 0.68 19.78 3.65
C VAL A 31 1.06 21.20 3.25
N ASN A 32 0.11 22.13 3.29
CA ASN A 32 0.45 23.55 3.24
C ASN A 32 1.05 23.91 4.59
N LEU A 33 2.37 24.12 4.62
CA LEU A 33 3.06 24.61 5.80
C LEU A 33 2.66 26.06 6.02
N VAL A 34 2.06 26.33 7.18
CA VAL A 34 1.66 27.66 7.61
C VAL A 34 2.58 28.07 8.75
N TRP A 35 3.23 29.22 8.60
CA TRP A 35 4.02 29.87 9.65
C TRP A 35 3.12 30.76 10.49
N ARG A 36 3.45 30.88 11.79
CA ARG A 36 2.66 31.62 12.76
C ARG A 36 3.57 32.51 13.59
N GLU A 37 3.15 33.75 13.82
CA GLU A 37 3.85 34.64 14.75
C GLU A 37 3.46 34.37 16.21
N LYS A 38 4.27 34.89 17.14
CA LYS A 38 4.08 34.67 18.58
C LYS A 38 2.88 35.47 19.08
N GLY A 39 1.71 34.84 19.14
CA GLY A 39 0.48 35.42 19.69
C GLY A 39 -0.77 35.17 18.85
N GLU A 40 -0.62 34.64 17.63
CA GLU A 40 -1.77 34.37 16.76
C GLU A 40 -2.51 33.09 17.16
N HIS A 41 -3.83 33.09 17.01
CA HIS A 41 -4.64 31.89 17.14
C HIS A 41 -4.55 31.03 15.87
N TRP A 42 -4.59 29.72 16.06
CA TRP A 42 -4.64 28.77 14.95
C TRP A 42 -5.95 28.90 14.20
N HIS A 43 -5.92 28.80 12.87
CA HIS A 43 -7.13 28.51 12.10
C HIS A 43 -7.59 27.08 12.43
N GLU A 44 -8.89 26.82 12.52
CA GLU A 44 -9.44 25.51 12.91
C GLU A 44 -9.00 24.38 11.95
N ASP A 45 -8.69 24.74 10.70
CA ASP A 45 -8.19 23.82 9.67
C ASP A 45 -6.67 23.54 9.77
N CYS A 46 -5.91 24.25 10.61
CA CYS A 46 -4.50 23.98 10.83
C CYS A 46 -4.35 22.74 11.74
N VAL A 47 -4.15 21.57 11.12
CA VAL A 47 -4.11 20.29 11.85
C VAL A 47 -2.68 19.91 12.23
N GLY A 48 -2.37 19.91 13.53
CA GLY A 48 -1.10 19.41 14.09
C GLY A 48 -1.10 17.93 14.48
N THR A 49 -2.20 17.23 14.26
CA THR A 49 -2.38 15.81 14.61
C THR A 49 -2.85 15.00 13.42
N LYS A 50 -2.31 13.79 13.30
CA LYS A 50 -2.72 12.78 12.32
C LYS A 50 -4.23 12.57 12.47
N LYS A 51 -5.04 13.07 11.53
CA LYS A 51 -6.45 12.69 11.46
C LYS A 51 -6.44 11.18 11.23
N ASN A 52 -7.16 10.42 12.06
CA ASN A 52 -7.41 9.00 11.81
C ASN A 52 -8.31 8.93 10.57
N GLY A 53 -7.69 9.07 9.39
CA GLY A 53 -8.36 9.01 8.11
C GLY A 53 -9.01 7.64 7.95
N ILE A 54 -10.14 7.62 7.25
CA ILE A 54 -10.72 6.36 6.80
C ILE A 54 -9.72 5.80 5.78
N THR A 55 -9.13 4.65 6.09
CA THR A 55 -8.26 3.94 5.16
C THR A 55 -9.05 2.89 4.40
N MET A 56 -8.68 2.67 3.15
CA MET A 56 -9.28 1.69 2.26
C MET A 56 -8.16 0.85 1.64
N MET A 57 -8.31 -0.46 1.68
CA MET A 57 -7.42 -1.38 0.97
C MET A 57 -7.98 -1.62 -0.42
N CYS A 58 -7.13 -1.59 -1.43
CA CYS A 58 -7.47 -1.97 -2.78
C CYS A 58 -6.39 -2.85 -3.39
N TRP A 59 -6.81 -3.69 -4.33
CA TRP A 59 -5.93 -4.44 -5.22
C TRP A 59 -6.21 -3.98 -6.65
N GLY A 60 -5.16 -3.84 -7.43
CA GLY A 60 -5.27 -3.44 -8.82
C GLY A 60 -4.32 -4.20 -9.72
N MET A 61 -4.73 -4.33 -10.98
CA MET A 61 -3.90 -4.88 -12.06
C MET A 61 -3.67 -3.80 -13.12
N ILE A 62 -2.44 -3.70 -13.62
CA ILE A 62 -2.09 -2.86 -14.77
C ILE A 62 -1.27 -3.70 -15.75
N SER A 63 -1.50 -3.51 -17.03
CA SER A 63 -0.62 -4.04 -18.07
C SER A 63 -0.34 -2.96 -19.12
N TRP A 64 0.47 -3.28 -20.12
CA TRP A 64 0.80 -2.34 -21.17
C TRP A 64 -0.46 -1.79 -21.85
N ASN A 65 -0.65 -0.47 -21.75
CA ASN A 65 -1.79 0.25 -22.31
C ASN A 65 -3.19 -0.22 -21.83
N TRP A 66 -3.27 -0.90 -20.68
CA TRP A 66 -4.54 -1.33 -20.11
C TRP A 66 -4.55 -1.22 -18.58
N LYS A 67 -5.67 -0.70 -18.06
CA LYS A 67 -5.99 -0.77 -16.63
C LYS A 67 -6.84 -2.01 -16.44
N GLY A 68 -6.29 -2.99 -15.74
CA GLY A 68 -6.96 -4.24 -15.45
C GLY A 68 -8.02 -4.11 -14.36
N PRO A 69 -8.50 -5.25 -13.84
CA PRO A 69 -9.47 -5.27 -12.77
C PRO A 69 -8.97 -4.52 -11.53
N PHE A 70 -9.92 -3.96 -10.79
CA PHE A 70 -9.66 -3.23 -9.56
C PHE A 70 -10.67 -3.67 -8.50
N HIS A 71 -10.17 -4.07 -7.34
CA HIS A 71 -10.99 -4.52 -6.22
C HIS A 71 -10.75 -3.61 -5.02
N ILE A 72 -11.84 -3.19 -4.38
CA ILE A 72 -11.83 -2.44 -3.13
C ILE A 72 -12.41 -3.34 -2.07
N TRP A 73 -11.65 -3.58 -1.00
CA TRP A 73 -12.17 -4.33 0.14
C TRP A 73 -13.14 -3.49 0.95
N ALA A 74 -14.24 -4.11 1.35
CA ALA A 74 -15.11 -3.55 2.37
C ALA A 74 -14.35 -3.48 3.71
N LYS A 75 -14.80 -2.59 4.59
CA LYS A 75 -14.25 -2.52 5.94
C LYS A 75 -14.54 -3.82 6.68
N GLU A 76 -13.48 -4.54 7.04
CA GLU A 76 -13.57 -5.77 7.84
C GLU A 76 -14.32 -5.52 9.15
N MET A 77 -15.13 -6.51 9.55
CA MET A 77 -15.67 -6.59 10.88
C MET A 77 -14.55 -6.88 11.89
N LYS A 78 -14.81 -6.59 13.17
CA LYS A 78 -13.81 -6.83 14.25
C LYS A 78 -13.38 -8.30 14.34
N GLU A 79 -14.31 -9.21 14.08
CA GLU A 79 -14.09 -10.66 14.11
C GLU A 79 -13.22 -11.11 12.93
N GLU A 80 -13.57 -10.69 11.71
CA GLU A 80 -12.79 -10.94 10.50
C GLU A 80 -11.35 -10.44 10.65
N LYS A 81 -11.19 -9.23 11.19
CA LYS A 81 -9.86 -8.66 11.44
C LYS A 81 -9.05 -9.48 12.46
N ALA A 82 -9.70 -10.00 13.50
CA ALA A 82 -9.02 -10.81 14.51
C ALA A 82 -8.60 -12.18 13.94
N GLU A 83 -9.47 -12.78 13.13
CA GLU A 83 -9.19 -14.04 12.44
C GLU A 83 -8.06 -13.88 11.41
N ALA A 84 -8.13 -12.85 10.57
CA ALA A 84 -7.09 -12.54 9.60
C ALA A 84 -5.74 -12.30 10.28
N LYS A 85 -5.72 -11.55 11.39
CA LYS A 85 -4.49 -11.34 12.17
C LYS A 85 -3.88 -12.66 12.66
N LYS A 86 -4.71 -13.55 13.21
CA LYS A 86 -4.25 -14.87 13.67
C LYS A 86 -3.69 -15.70 12.52
N GLY A 87 -4.36 -15.70 11.37
CA GLY A 87 -3.89 -16.41 10.18
C GLY A 87 -2.53 -15.90 9.69
N VAL A 88 -2.32 -14.58 9.68
CA VAL A 88 -1.03 -13.97 9.31
C VAL A 88 0.09 -14.37 10.27
N GLU A 89 -0.18 -14.38 11.58
CA GLU A 89 0.79 -14.83 12.59
C GLU A 89 1.19 -16.29 12.34
N GLU A 90 0.23 -17.19 12.13
CA GLU A 90 0.50 -18.60 11.83
C GLU A 90 1.31 -18.79 10.53
N TRP A 91 1.04 -17.97 9.51
CA TRP A 91 1.76 -18.02 8.24
C TRP A 91 3.20 -17.55 8.39
N ASN A 92 3.44 -16.48 9.16
CA ASN A 92 4.78 -15.97 9.43
C ASN A 92 5.63 -17.01 10.18
N GLU A 93 5.08 -17.64 11.21
CA GLU A 93 5.78 -18.73 11.93
C GLU A 93 6.12 -19.92 11.02
N ARG A 94 5.28 -20.21 10.03
CA ARG A 94 5.55 -21.26 9.05
C ARG A 94 6.62 -20.83 8.04
N ALA A 95 6.62 -19.57 7.64
CA ALA A 95 7.62 -19.01 6.74
C ALA A 95 9.01 -19.02 7.39
N GLU A 96 9.13 -18.54 8.63
CA GLU A 96 10.38 -18.55 9.40
C GLU A 96 10.95 -19.97 9.52
N ARG A 97 10.13 -20.96 9.91
CA ARG A 97 10.56 -22.36 9.99
C ARG A 97 11.08 -22.91 8.65
N LYS A 98 10.47 -22.50 7.54
CA LYS A 98 10.88 -22.93 6.20
C LYS A 98 12.18 -22.24 5.77
N GLU A 99 12.34 -20.97 6.11
CA GLU A 99 13.58 -20.21 5.89
C GLU A 99 14.74 -20.84 6.66
N ASP A 100 14.55 -21.19 7.94
CA ASP A 100 15.56 -21.88 8.75
C ASP A 100 15.97 -23.23 8.16
N GLN A 101 15.02 -23.99 7.61
CA GLN A 101 15.31 -25.26 6.93
C GLN A 101 16.14 -25.05 5.67
N LEU A 102 15.77 -24.08 4.83
CA LEU A 102 16.47 -23.77 3.59
C LEU A 102 17.88 -23.23 3.83
N ASN A 103 18.08 -22.47 4.92
CA ASN A 103 19.38 -21.92 5.28
C ASN A 103 20.31 -22.93 5.97
N ALA A 104 19.80 -24.11 6.34
CA ALA A 104 20.58 -25.21 6.93
C ALA A 104 21.05 -26.27 5.90
N GLU A 105 20.59 -26.16 4.64
CA GLU A 105 21.04 -26.95 3.48
C GLU A 105 22.21 -26.27 2.75
#